data_AF-A0A1B7NH77-F1
#
_entry.id   AF-A0A1B7NH77-F1
#
_cell.length_a   1.000
_cell.length_b   1.000
_cell.length_c   1.000
_cell.angle_alpha   90.00
_cell.angle_beta   90.00
_cell.angle_gamma   90.00
#
_symmetry.space_group_name_H-M   'P 1'
#
loop_
_entity.id
_entity.type
_entity.pdbx_description
1 polymer ?
#
loop_
_entity_poly.entity_id
_entity_poly.type
_entity_poly.pdbx_seq_one_letter_code
_entity_poly.pdbx_strand_id
1 'polypeptide(L)'
;MPPATADLATAWAFLEGGMDHIMTRLHTGLSYYDYNGLYTVVYNYCTSSRRRNTAGGARSRTAGANLLRSDIYDKLIRYFIVHLEHLRDVC
;
A
#
# COMPACT_ATOMS: atom_id res chain seq x y z
N MET A 1 -12.81 -3.55 2.11
CA MET A 1 -11.53 -3.64 2.85
C MET A 1 -10.98 -5.06 2.69
N PRO A 2 -9.75 -5.26 2.19
CA PRO A 2 -9.17 -6.59 1.96
C PRO A 2 -8.83 -7.31 3.28
N PRO A 3 -8.77 -8.66 3.28
CA PRO A 3 -8.41 -9.45 4.46
C PRO A 3 -6.97 -9.17 4.90
N ALA A 4 -6.67 -9.35 6.20
CA ALA A 4 -5.34 -9.05 6.75
C ALA A 4 -4.21 -9.90 6.14
N THR A 5 -4.54 -11.07 5.59
CA THR A 5 -3.62 -11.99 4.90
C THR A 5 -3.61 -11.81 3.39
N ALA A 6 -4.21 -10.74 2.87
CA ALA A 6 -4.20 -10.42 1.45
C ALA A 6 -2.75 -10.34 0.93
N ASP A 7 -2.56 -10.85 -0.28
CA ASP A 7 -1.31 -10.71 -1.01
C ASP A 7 -1.11 -9.26 -1.48
N LEU A 8 0.10 -8.96 -1.97
CA LEU A 8 0.46 -7.62 -2.43
C LEU A 8 -0.48 -7.10 -3.52
N ALA A 9 -0.90 -7.93 -4.47
CA ALA A 9 -1.73 -7.44 -5.58
C ALA A 9 -3.10 -7.01 -5.07
N THR A 10 -3.72 -7.80 -4.21
CA THR A 10 -5.01 -7.48 -3.59
C THR A 10 -4.92 -6.26 -2.68
N ALA A 11 -3.87 -6.15 -1.86
CA ALA A 11 -3.66 -4.99 -1.01
C ALA A 11 -3.42 -3.72 -1.84
N TRP A 12 -2.59 -3.80 -2.89
CA TRP A 12 -2.29 -2.69 -3.76
C TRP A 12 -3.51 -2.18 -4.51
N ALA A 13 -4.35 -3.06 -5.05
CA ALA A 13 -5.56 -2.65 -5.78
C ALA A 13 -6.50 -1.77 -4.93
N PHE A 14 -6.61 -2.08 -3.62
CA PHE A 14 -7.38 -1.23 -2.70
C PHE A 14 -6.67 0.10 -2.40
N LEU A 15 -5.35 0.07 -2.22
CA LEU A 15 -4.56 1.28 -1.94
C LEU A 15 -4.55 2.24 -3.13
N GLU A 16 -4.37 1.72 -4.34
CA GLU A 16 -4.32 2.48 -5.59
C GLU A 16 -5.61 3.26 -5.82
N GLY A 17 -6.78 2.63 -5.63
CA GLY A 17 -8.06 3.34 -5.75
C GLY A 17 -8.23 4.47 -4.73
N GLY A 18 -7.75 4.28 -3.49
CA GLY A 18 -7.77 5.35 -2.48
C GLY A 18 -6.78 6.46 -2.78
N MET A 19 -5.60 6.13 -3.29
CA MET A 19 -4.61 7.14 -3.71
C MET A 19 -5.08 7.95 -4.90
N ASP A 20 -5.73 7.31 -5.87
CA ASP A 20 -6.30 8.02 -7.01
C ASP A 20 -7.37 9.02 -6.57
N HIS A 21 -8.19 8.64 -5.59
CA HIS A 21 -9.14 9.57 -4.98
C HIS A 21 -8.43 10.77 -4.33
N ILE A 22 -7.33 10.55 -3.59
CA ILE A 22 -6.54 11.63 -2.96
C ILE A 22 -6.00 12.58 -4.03
N MET A 23 -5.38 12.02 -5.08
CA MET A 23 -4.66 12.80 -6.08
C MET A 23 -5.59 13.51 -7.06
N THR A 24 -6.75 12.94 -7.37
CA THR A 24 -7.71 13.55 -8.33
C THR A 24 -8.75 14.44 -7.66
N ARG A 25 -9.09 14.22 -6.39
CA ARG A 25 -10.18 14.94 -5.68
C ARG A 25 -9.69 15.75 -4.48
N LEU A 26 -8.75 16.65 -4.75
CA LEU A 26 -8.13 17.57 -3.78
C LEU A 26 -9.14 18.38 -2.95
N HIS A 27 -10.31 18.69 -3.51
CA HIS A 27 -11.35 19.50 -2.88
C HIS A 27 -12.33 18.68 -2.02
N THR A 28 -12.50 17.39 -2.30
CA THR A 28 -13.46 16.53 -1.57
C THR A 28 -12.80 15.85 -0.36
N GLY A 29 -11.47 15.74 -0.36
CA GLY A 29 -10.72 15.10 0.71
C GLY A 29 -11.07 13.61 0.87
N LEU A 30 -10.51 12.96 1.88
CA LEU A 30 -10.85 11.58 2.20
C LEU A 30 -11.79 11.51 3.40
N SER A 31 -12.79 10.63 3.36
CA SER A 31 -13.59 10.36 4.54
C SER A 31 -12.75 9.66 5.62
N TYR A 32 -13.14 9.82 6.88
CA TYR A 32 -12.48 9.11 7.99
C TYR A 32 -12.50 7.59 7.80
N TYR A 33 -13.60 7.06 7.24
CA TYR A 33 -13.75 5.64 6.96
C TYR A 33 -12.74 5.16 5.92
N ASP A 34 -12.59 5.90 4.81
CA ASP A 34 -11.65 5.56 3.75
C ASP A 34 -10.20 5.69 4.25
N TYR A 35 -9.92 6.70 5.07
CA TYR A 35 -8.58 6.93 5.60
C TYR A 35 -8.17 5.80 6.55
N ASN A 36 -9.08 5.45 7.46
CA ASN A 36 -8.87 4.33 8.37
C ASN A 36 -8.76 3.00 7.62
N GLY A 37 -9.50 2.83 6.52
CA GLY A 37 -9.37 1.69 5.63
C GLY A 37 -7.98 1.57 5.01
N LEU A 38 -7.49 2.65 4.38
CA LEU A 38 -6.14 2.68 3.78
C LEU A 38 -5.06 2.42 4.82
N TYR A 39 -5.12 3.07 5.98
CA TYR A 39 -4.19 2.85 7.08
C TYR A 39 -4.18 1.39 7.53
N THR A 40 -5.36 0.79 7.70
CA THR A 40 -5.49 -0.60 8.15
C THR A 40 -4.88 -1.58 7.14
N VAL A 41 -5.04 -1.33 5.84
CA VAL A 41 -4.46 -2.19 4.79
C VAL A 41 -2.94 -2.11 4.80
N VAL A 42 -2.36 -0.92 4.88
CA VAL A 42 -0.90 -0.74 4.98
C VAL A 42 -0.37 -1.39 6.25
N TYR A 43 -1.05 -1.19 7.38
CA TYR A 43 -0.67 -1.79 8.66
C TYR A 43 -0.69 -3.32 8.60
N ASN A 44 -1.78 -3.90 8.11
CA ASN A 44 -1.92 -5.35 7.97
C ASN A 44 -0.85 -5.92 7.05
N TYR A 45 -0.59 -5.29 5.91
CA TYR A 45 0.44 -5.76 5.00
C TYR A 45 1.85 -5.71 5.64
N CYS A 46 2.19 -4.59 6.29
CA CYS A 46 3.47 -4.45 6.99
C CYS A 46 3.64 -5.46 8.14
N THR A 47 2.57 -5.77 8.86
CA THR A 47 2.60 -6.65 10.04
C THR A 47 2.34 -8.13 9.76
N SER A 48 1.69 -8.49 8.64
CA SER A 48 1.44 -9.88 8.25
C SER A 48 2.72 -10.65 7.94
N SER A 49 3.80 -9.95 7.58
CA SER A 49 5.17 -10.50 7.53
C SER A 49 5.60 -11.15 8.86
N ARG A 50 5.14 -10.63 10.00
CA ARG A 50 5.41 -11.16 11.35
C ARG A 50 4.67 -12.48 11.63
N ARG A 51 3.57 -12.75 10.93
CA ARG A 51 2.74 -13.97 11.12
C ARG A 51 3.14 -15.12 10.20
N ARG A 52 3.64 -14.86 8.98
CA ARG A 52 4.03 -15.93 8.03
C ARG A 52 5.34 -16.64 8.42
N ASN A 53 6.18 -16.00 9.23
CA ASN A 53 7.52 -16.50 9.61
C ASN A 53 7.63 -17.03 11.06
N THR A 54 6.51 -17.33 11.73
CA THR A 54 6.54 -17.99 13.06
C THR A 54 7.15 -19.41 13.02
N ALA A 55 7.45 -19.95 11.83
CA ALA A 55 8.15 -21.22 11.64
C ALA A 55 9.70 -21.10 11.58
N GLY A 56 10.29 -19.89 11.57
CA GLY A 56 11.73 -19.73 11.30
C GLY A 56 12.42 -18.60 12.09
N GLY A 57 13.32 -19.01 12.99
CA GLY A 57 14.48 -18.30 13.54
C GLY A 57 14.50 -16.75 13.58
N ALA A 58 14.80 -16.23 14.77
CA ALA A 58 14.87 -14.82 15.13
C ALA A 58 15.58 -13.84 14.17
N ARG A 59 16.53 -14.32 13.35
CA ARG A 59 17.34 -13.55 12.39
C ARG A 59 16.71 -13.39 11.00
N SER A 60 15.73 -14.22 10.63
CA SER A 60 14.98 -14.12 9.36
C SER A 60 13.81 -13.12 9.41
N ARG A 61 13.49 -12.62 10.62
CA ARG A 61 12.34 -11.75 10.90
C ARG A 61 12.44 -10.36 10.25
N THR A 62 13.63 -9.76 10.24
CA THR A 62 13.82 -8.37 9.78
C THR A 62 13.97 -8.29 8.26
N ALA A 63 14.70 -9.24 7.65
CA ALA A 63 14.94 -9.25 6.20
C ALA A 63 13.65 -9.44 5.38
N GLY A 64 12.78 -10.38 5.76
CA GLY A 64 11.51 -10.61 5.05
C GLY A 64 10.52 -9.44 5.17
N ALA A 65 10.47 -8.77 6.33
CA ALA A 65 9.65 -7.59 6.52
C ALA A 65 10.15 -6.37 5.72
N ASN A 66 11.47 -6.24 5.54
CA ASN A 66 12.08 -5.20 4.72
C ASN A 66 11.76 -5.37 3.23
N LEU A 67 11.74 -6.61 2.73
CA LEU A 67 11.40 -6.90 1.33
C LEU A 67 9.94 -6.57 1.00
N LEU A 68 8.98 -7.04 1.81
CA LEU A 68 7.56 -6.68 1.61
C LEU A 68 7.36 -5.17 1.64
N ARG A 69 8.02 -4.46 2.57
CA ARG A 69 7.90 -3.01 2.66
C ARG A 69 8.45 -2.31 1.41
N SER A 70 9.55 -2.83 0.84
CA SER A 70 10.12 -2.33 -0.41
C SER A 70 9.13 -2.44 -1.57
N ASP A 71 8.40 -3.55 -1.68
CA ASP A 71 7.47 -3.79 -2.79
C ASP A 71 6.32 -2.76 -2.83
N ILE A 72 5.80 -2.36 -1.66
CA ILE A 72 4.79 -1.29 -1.58
C ILE A 72 5.37 0.06 -2.01
N TYR A 73 6.58 0.39 -1.56
CA TYR A 73 7.22 1.65 -1.95
C TYR A 73 7.50 1.70 -3.45
N ASP A 74 7.93 0.59 -4.05
CA ASP A 74 8.17 0.52 -5.50
C ASP A 74 6.88 0.72 -6.29
N LYS A 75 5.77 0.14 -5.83
CA LYS A 75 4.43 0.37 -6.41
C LYS A 75 3.99 1.83 -6.29
N LEU A 76 4.22 2.44 -5.12
CA LEU A 76 3.90 3.85 -4.84
C LEU A 76 4.67 4.80 -5.76
N ILE A 77 5.98 4.60 -5.89
CA ILE A 77 6.84 5.41 -6.75
C ILE A 77 6.36 5.33 -8.21
N ARG A 78 6.08 4.11 -8.70
CA ARG A 78 5.58 3.93 -10.08
C ARG A 78 4.25 4.63 -10.30
N TYR A 79 3.32 4.55 -9.34
CA TYR A 79 2.04 5.27 -9.44
C TYR A 79 2.26 6.78 -9.57
N PHE A 80 3.12 7.38 -8.74
CA PHE A 80 3.38 8.82 -8.83
C PHE A 80 4.04 9.22 -10.13
N ILE A 81 4.99 8.43 -10.65
CA ILE A 81 5.59 8.71 -11.95
C ILE A 81 4.51 8.76 -13.03
N VAL A 82 3.69 7.71 -13.13
CA VAL A 82 2.62 7.62 -14.14
C VAL A 82 1.60 8.75 -13.98
N HIS A 83 1.20 9.06 -12.74
CA HIS A 83 0.23 10.11 -12.48
C HIS A 83 0.79 11.50 -12.85
N LEU A 84 2.04 11.79 -12.51
CA LEU A 84 2.68 13.07 -12.84
C LEU A 84 2.96 13.21 -14.33
N GLU A 85 3.35 12.14 -15.02
CA GLU A 85 3.51 12.13 -16.48
C GLU A 85 2.17 12.39 -17.18
N HIS A 86 1.09 11.76 -16.71
CA HIS A 86 -0.25 12.03 -17.21
C HIS A 86 -0.63 13.51 -17.02
N LEU A 87 -0.41 14.08 -15.83
CA LEU A 87 -0.68 15.50 -15.59
C LEU A 87 0.17 16.42 -16.49
N ARG A 88 1.43 16.08 -16.74
CA ARG A 88 2.30 16.82 -17.65
C ARG A 88 1.77 16.79 -19.09
N ASP A 89 1.34 15.63 -19.57
CA ASP A 89 0.96 15.44 -20.97
C ASP A 89 -0.45 15.98 -21.29
N VAL A 90 -1.27 16.21 -20.26
CA VAL A 90 -2.63 16.77 -20.37
C VAL A 90 -2.62 18.31 -20.22
N CYS A 91 -1.49 18.90 -19.81
CA CYS A 91 -1.25 20.36 -19.78
C CYS A 91 -0.59 20.85 -21.08
#